data_AF-A0A382X9W4-F1
#
_entry.id   AF-A0A382X9W4-F1
#
_cell.length_a   1.000
_cell.length_b   1.000
_cell.length_c   1.000
_cell.angle_alpha   90.00
_cell.angle_beta   90.00
_cell.angle_gamma   90.00
#
_symmetry.space_group_name_H-M   'P 1'
#
loop_
_entity.id
_entity.type
_entity.pdbx_description
1 polymer ?
#
loop_
_entity_poly.entity_id
_entity_poly.type
_entity_poly.pdbx_seq_one_letter_code
_entity_poly.pdbx_strand_id
1 'polypeptide(L)'
;MLFFIQIYLLSHDWQKMKTLDEIHASPAQIRKEFAAGQRFGDTSGLCPGYAQANLVILPKDWAFEFLLFCQRNPQPCPILE
;
A
#
# COMPACT_ATOMS: atom_id res chain seq x y z
N MET A 1 -8.06 17.43 -5.87
CA MET A 1 -7.55 17.54 -7.25
C MET A 1 -6.23 16.77 -7.47
N LEU A 2 -6.02 15.65 -6.75
CA LEU A 2 -4.89 14.72 -6.98
C LEU A 2 -5.37 13.33 -7.44
N PHE A 3 -6.69 13.09 -7.48
CA PHE A 3 -7.28 11.82 -7.92
C PHE A 3 -7.38 11.67 -9.45
N PHE A 4 -7.15 12.75 -10.22
CA PHE A 4 -7.37 12.75 -11.68
C PHE A 4 -6.13 12.47 -12.52
N ILE A 5 -4.92 12.49 -11.95
CA ILE A 5 -3.67 12.23 -12.69
C ILE A 5 -3.37 10.73 -12.81
N GLN A 6 -3.99 9.87 -12.00
CA GLN A 6 -3.77 8.42 -12.06
C GLN A 6 -4.38 7.74 -13.31
N ILE A 7 -5.25 8.41 -14.07
CA ILE A 7 -6.02 7.76 -15.15
C ILE A 7 -5.36 7.88 -16.54
N TYR A 8 -4.48 8.86 -16.78
CA TYR A 8 -4.11 9.22 -18.17
C TYR A 8 -2.65 8.96 -18.61
N LEU A 9 -1.77 8.50 -17.74
CA LEU A 9 -0.37 8.20 -18.11
C LEU A 9 0.07 6.86 -17.52
N LEU A 10 -0.30 5.75 -18.18
CA LEU A 10 0.52 4.54 -18.34
C LEU A 10 -0.20 3.53 -19.25
N SER A 11 0.23 3.57 -20.51
CA SER A 11 0.27 2.46 -21.46
C SER A 11 0.02 1.03 -20.92
N HIS A 12 -1.05 0.41 -21.42
CA HIS A 12 -1.04 -0.91 -22.07
C HIS A 12 -0.71 -2.23 -21.32
N ASP A 13 -0.63 -2.31 -19.98
CA ASP A 13 -0.46 -3.60 -19.28
C ASP A 13 -1.33 -3.75 -18.01
N TRP A 14 -2.66 -3.70 -18.13
CA TRP A 14 -3.55 -3.74 -16.94
C TRP A 14 -3.90 -5.15 -16.41
N GLN A 15 -3.27 -6.23 -16.89
CA GLN A 15 -3.53 -7.59 -16.37
C GLN A 15 -2.29 -8.50 -16.45
N LYS A 16 -1.28 -8.27 -15.62
CA LYS A 16 -0.55 -9.43 -15.08
C LYS A 16 -1.44 -10.02 -13.98
N MET A 17 -2.29 -10.98 -14.36
CA MET A 17 -3.03 -11.78 -13.38
C MET A 17 -2.01 -12.39 -12.41
N LYS A 18 -2.17 -12.09 -11.11
CA LYS A 18 -1.37 -12.74 -10.07
C LYS A 18 -1.65 -14.24 -10.14
N THR A 19 -0.61 -15.04 -9.92
CA THR A 19 -0.76 -16.49 -9.88
C THR A 19 -1.60 -16.92 -8.68
N LEU A 20 -2.23 -18.09 -8.73
CA LEU A 20 -3.07 -18.58 -7.63
C LEU A 20 -2.28 -18.70 -6.31
N ASP A 21 -1.00 -19.02 -6.40
CA ASP A 21 -0.09 -19.11 -5.25
C ASP A 21 0.12 -17.75 -4.58
N GLU A 22 0.16 -16.67 -5.35
CA GLU A 22 0.30 -15.30 -4.84
C GLU A 22 -0.98 -14.77 -4.18
N ILE A 23 -2.12 -15.22 -4.68
CA ILE A 23 -3.43 -14.89 -4.11
C ILE A 23 -3.59 -15.58 -2.76
N HIS A 24 -3.20 -16.86 -2.64
CA HIS A 24 -3.38 -17.62 -1.40
C HIS A 24 -2.21 -17.53 -0.41
N ALA A 25 -1.14 -16.81 -0.74
CA ALA A 25 -0.05 -16.57 0.19
C ALA A 25 -0.51 -15.78 1.42
N SER A 26 0.03 -16.13 2.60
CA SER A 26 -0.25 -15.36 3.81
C SER A 26 0.46 -13.98 3.76
N PRO A 27 -0.11 -12.93 4.38
CA PRO A 27 0.56 -11.62 4.46
C PRO A 27 1.96 -11.68 5.08
N ALA A 28 2.17 -12.59 6.04
CA ALA A 28 3.46 -12.78 6.69
C ALA A 28 4.52 -13.31 5.71
N GLN A 29 4.14 -14.23 4.82
CA GLN A 29 5.03 -14.78 3.80
C GLN A 29 5.40 -13.70 2.77
N ILE A 30 4.40 -13.00 2.23
CA ILE A 30 4.62 -11.92 1.25
C ILE A 30 5.56 -10.85 1.82
N ARG A 31 5.35 -10.40 3.07
CA ARG A 31 6.26 -9.43 3.72
C ARG A 31 7.69 -9.94 3.83
N LYS A 32 7.91 -11.24 4.11
CA LYS A 32 9.25 -11.83 4.16
C LYS A 32 9.92 -11.82 2.78
N GLU A 33 9.19 -12.14 1.73
CA GLU A 33 9.70 -12.14 0.35
C GLU A 33 10.14 -10.73 -0.09
N PHE A 34 9.32 -9.71 0.20
CA PHE A 34 9.69 -8.31 -0.05
C PHE A 34 10.90 -7.87 0.78
N ALA A 35 10.94 -8.21 2.07
CA ALA A 35 12.07 -7.87 2.94
C ALA A 35 13.38 -8.54 2.51
N ALA A 36 13.29 -9.76 1.95
CA ALA A 36 14.43 -10.50 1.42
C ALA A 36 14.85 -10.06 -0.01
N GLY A 37 14.14 -9.12 -0.64
CA GLY A 37 14.39 -8.70 -2.02
C GLY A 37 14.11 -9.79 -3.06
N GLN A 38 13.29 -10.80 -2.73
CA GLN A 38 12.95 -11.90 -3.63
C GLN A 38 11.73 -11.58 -4.50
N ARG A 39 10.98 -10.54 -4.15
CA ARG A 39 9.78 -10.07 -4.84
C ARG A 39 9.87 -8.58 -5.12
N PHE A 40 9.43 -8.18 -6.30
CA PHE A 40 9.35 -6.79 -6.75
C PHE A 40 8.01 -6.55 -7.45
N GLY A 41 7.52 -5.31 -7.45
CA GLY A 41 6.26 -4.92 -8.10
C GLY A 41 5.18 -4.47 -7.11
N ASP A 42 3.97 -4.26 -7.63
CA ASP A 42 2.82 -3.82 -6.81
C ASP A 42 2.27 -4.93 -5.90
N THR A 43 1.58 -4.50 -4.85
CA THR A 43 0.89 -5.36 -3.89
C THR A 43 -0.60 -5.54 -4.20
N SER A 44 -1.08 -4.93 -5.29
CA SER A 44 -2.49 -4.96 -5.69
C SER A 44 -2.96 -6.39 -5.95
N GLY A 45 -4.06 -6.78 -5.30
CA GLY A 45 -4.65 -8.12 -5.46
C GLY A 45 -3.91 -9.25 -4.74
N LEU A 46 -2.87 -8.96 -3.95
CA LEU A 46 -2.24 -9.94 -3.07
C LEU A 46 -3.04 -10.10 -1.78
N CYS A 47 -3.05 -11.32 -1.22
CA CYS A 47 -3.67 -11.62 0.08
C CYS A 47 -5.12 -11.10 0.23
N PRO A 48 -6.07 -11.52 -0.63
CA PRO A 48 -7.45 -11.06 -0.52
C PRO A 48 -8.02 -11.41 0.87
N GLY A 49 -8.85 -10.51 1.40
CA GLY A 49 -9.42 -10.63 2.75
C GLY A 49 -8.56 -10.01 3.86
N TYR A 50 -7.36 -9.52 3.54
CA TYR A 50 -6.53 -8.75 4.48
C TYR A 50 -6.52 -7.26 4.12
N ALA A 51 -6.48 -6.41 5.13
CA ALA A 51 -6.31 -4.97 4.94
C ALA A 51 -4.87 -4.66 4.49
N GLN A 52 -4.74 -3.88 3.43
CA GLN A 52 -3.48 -3.25 3.04
C GLN A 52 -3.47 -1.80 3.52
N ALA A 53 -2.32 -1.36 4.02
CA ALA A 53 -2.14 -0.03 4.59
C ALA A 53 -0.99 0.71 3.92
N ASN A 54 -1.06 2.04 3.97
CA ASN A 54 0.09 2.90 3.70
C ASN A 54 0.91 3.06 4.99
N LEU A 55 2.24 3.13 4.86
CA LEU A 55 3.15 3.38 5.96
C LEU A 55 3.93 4.68 5.70
N VAL A 56 4.02 5.53 6.71
CA VAL A 56 4.81 6.76 6.68
C VAL A 56 5.74 6.75 7.89
N ILE A 57 7.05 6.92 7.65
CA ILE A 57 8.08 6.99 8.69
C ILE A 57 8.68 8.38 8.65
N LEU A 58 8.65 9.09 9.77
CA LEU A 58 9.06 10.48 9.90
C LEU A 58 10.02 10.63 11.10
N PRO A 59 10.88 11.66 11.12
CA PRO A 59 11.60 12.04 12.33
C PRO A 59 10.61 12.36 13.47
N LYS A 60 11.04 12.08 14.71
CA LYS A 60 10.19 12.22 15.91
C LYS A 60 9.58 13.62 16.04
N ASP A 61 10.34 14.66 15.68
CA ASP A 61 9.91 16.06 15.81
C ASP A 61 8.66 16.38 14.96
N TRP A 62 8.42 15.61 13.89
CA TRP A 62 7.27 15.79 12.99
C TRP A 62 6.08 14.89 13.32
N ALA A 63 6.25 13.90 14.21
CA ALA A 63 5.25 12.87 14.44
C ALA A 63 3.93 13.44 14.98
N PHE A 64 4.01 14.41 15.90
CA PHE A 64 2.82 15.02 16.49
C PHE A 64 2.05 15.88 15.49
N GLU A 65 2.75 16.69 14.70
CA GLU A 65 2.13 17.53 13.67
C GLU A 65 1.46 16.69 12.59
N PHE A 66 2.11 15.59 12.18
CA PHE A 66 1.54 14.67 11.22
C PHE A 66 0.32 13.93 11.79
N LEU A 67 0.35 13.50 13.05
CA LEU A 67 -0.82 12.90 13.70
C LEU A 67 -2.00 13.87 13.73
N LEU A 68 -1.77 15.12 14.13
CA LEU A 68 -2.80 16.15 14.13
C LEU A 68 -3.33 16.44 12.72
N PHE A 69 -2.45 16.41 11.71
CA PHE A 69 -2.85 16.52 10.31
C PHE A 69 -3.78 15.37 9.89
N CYS A 70 -3.46 14.12 10.23
CA CYS A 70 -4.32 12.98 9.91
C CYS A 70 -5.67 13.04 10.65
N GLN A 71 -5.68 13.43 11.92
CA GLN A 71 -6.92 13.61 12.69
C GLN A 71 -7.84 14.70 12.10
N ARG A 72 -7.26 15.78 11.58
CA ARG A 72 -8.01 16.84 10.87
C ARG A 72 -8.47 16.43 9.47
N ASN A 73 -7.90 15.36 8.92
CA ASN A 73 -8.16 14.87 7.56
C ASN A 73 -8.45 13.35 7.57
N PRO A 74 -9.51 12.88 8.26
CA PRO A 74 -9.73 11.45 8.48
C PRO A 74 -10.10 10.67 7.21
N GLN A 75 -10.73 11.32 6.23
CA GLN A 75 -11.08 10.69 4.95
C GLN A 75 -9.84 10.40 4.08
N PRO A 76 -8.96 11.38 3.78
CA PRO A 76 -7.76 11.11 2.99
C PRO A 76 -6.62 10.46 3.78
N CYS A 77 -6.62 10.56 5.11
CA CYS A 77 -5.57 10.02 5.97
C CYS A 77 -6.15 9.19 7.14
N PRO A 78 -6.82 8.06 6.84
CA PRO A 78 -7.32 7.17 7.88
C PRO A 78 -6.13 6.53 8.61
N ILE A 79 -6.04 6.75 9.91
CA ILE A 79 -5.08 6.05 10.77
C ILE A 79 -5.66 4.68 11.13
N LEU A 80 -4.85 3.64 10.94
CA LEU A 80 -5.19 2.28 11.36
C LEU A 80 -4.62 2.04 12.77
N GLU A 81 -5.35 1.27 13.58
CA GLU A 81 -4.93 0.78 14.91
C GLU A 81 -4.19 -0.56 14.82
#